data_AF-A0A954V9C3-F1
#
_entry.id   AF-A0A954V9C3-F1
#
_cell.length_a   1.000
_cell.length_b   1.000
_cell.length_c   1.000
_cell.angle_alpha   90.00
_cell.angle_beta   90.00
_cell.angle_gamma   90.00
#
_symmetry.space_group_name_H-M   'P 1'
#
loop_
_entity.id
_entity.type
_entity.pdbx_description
1 polymer ?
#
loop_
_entity_poly.entity_id
_entity_poly.type
_entity_poly.pdbx_seq_one_letter_code
_entity_poly.pdbx_strand_id
1 'polypeptide(L)'
;MTGRRRYRQTHITKGLSLLEVMLALAILGVAIAALGELVRVGMRSAEQARDITEAQLICEAKLGQLASGVIPLQGANNAAVEWDNNWVYSVQVQNASQQNVVSVTVSVQPARETASNRATVTQVQWMPNPSYAQQLIDAELAALEAQAAETTSP
;
A
#
# COMPACT_ATOMS: atom_id res chain seq x y z
N MET A 1 47.42 63.91 35.99
CA MET A 1 46.70 62.82 36.67
C MET A 1 45.81 62.10 35.67
N THR A 2 46.06 60.80 35.41
CA THR A 2 45.06 59.73 35.16
C THR A 2 45.79 58.53 34.55
N GLY A 3 46.16 57.57 35.40
CA GLY A 3 46.76 56.30 34.99
C GLY A 3 45.68 55.34 34.50
N ARG A 4 45.70 54.99 33.21
CA ARG A 4 44.89 53.89 32.67
C ARG A 4 45.45 52.55 33.15
N ARG A 5 44.82 51.93 34.13
CA ARG A 5 45.08 50.54 34.51
C ARG A 5 44.53 49.62 33.42
N ARG A 6 45.43 48.98 32.65
CA ARG A 6 45.07 47.90 31.73
C ARG A 6 44.75 46.66 32.56
N TYR A 7 43.48 46.25 32.59
CA TYR A 7 43.07 44.97 33.17
C TYR A 7 43.53 43.85 32.25
N ARG A 8 44.62 43.17 32.62
CA ARG A 8 45.15 42.03 31.87
C ARG A 8 44.26 40.83 32.18
N GLN A 9 43.28 40.54 31.32
CA GLN A 9 42.52 39.30 31.38
C GLN A 9 43.48 38.13 31.09
N THR A 10 43.97 37.50 32.15
CA THR A 10 44.60 36.19 32.05
C THR A 10 43.49 35.17 31.77
N HIS A 11 43.43 34.69 30.53
CA HIS A 11 42.62 33.53 30.18
C HIS A 11 43.14 32.33 30.98
N ILE A 12 42.44 31.97 32.05
CA ILE A 12 42.67 30.74 32.79
C ILE A 12 42.10 29.63 31.93
N THR A 13 42.94 28.85 31.26
CA THR A 13 42.53 27.57 30.68
C THR A 13 42.27 26.62 31.82
N LYS A 14 41.00 26.49 32.23
CA LYS A 14 40.57 25.45 33.16
C LYS A 14 40.53 24.13 32.37
N GLY A 15 41.31 23.15 32.81
CA GLY A 15 41.18 21.77 32.29
C GLY A 15 39.80 21.21 32.62
N LEU A 16 39.34 20.25 31.80
CA LEU A 16 38.10 19.51 32.02
C LEU A 16 38.11 18.83 33.39
N SER A 17 37.08 19.06 34.20
CA SER A 17 36.93 18.36 35.48
C SER A 17 36.61 16.88 35.26
N LEU A 18 37.09 16.01 36.15
CA LEU A 18 36.76 14.58 36.10
C LEU A 18 35.24 14.34 36.17
N LEU A 19 34.52 15.14 36.97
CA LEU A 19 33.07 15.10 37.04
C LEU A 19 32.43 15.47 35.69
N GLU A 20 32.99 16.46 35.00
CA GLU A 20 32.47 16.95 33.73
C GLU A 20 32.65 15.91 32.61
N VAL A 21 33.80 15.21 32.58
CA VAL A 21 34.03 14.09 31.65
C VAL A 21 33.08 12.93 31.94
N MET A 22 32.88 12.57 33.21
CA MET A 22 31.95 11.50 33.59
C MET A 22 30.51 11.86 33.22
N LEU A 23 30.10 13.11 33.44
CA LEU A 23 28.77 13.60 33.05
C LEU A 23 28.60 13.58 31.52
N ALA A 24 29.62 14.04 30.76
CA ALA A 24 29.59 14.00 29.31
C ALA A 24 29.45 12.57 28.77
N LEU A 25 30.18 11.61 29.34
CA LEU A 25 30.07 10.19 28.99
C LEU A 25 28.71 9.60 29.35
N ALA A 26 28.13 10.00 30.50
CA ALA A 26 26.80 9.55 30.90
C ALA A 26 25.73 10.05 29.90
N ILE A 27 25.75 11.33 29.53
CA ILE A 27 24.84 11.91 28.54
C ILE A 27 25.05 11.25 27.17
N LEU A 28 26.31 11.03 26.77
CA LEU A 28 26.65 10.35 25.52
C LEU A 28 26.08 8.92 25.48
N GLY A 29 26.24 8.15 26.56
CA GLY A 29 25.71 6.80 26.64
C GLY A 29 24.18 6.77 26.48
N VAL A 30 23.47 7.69 27.14
CA VAL A 30 22.01 7.83 27.01
C VAL A 30 21.62 8.22 25.59
N ALA A 31 22.34 9.16 24.96
CA ALA A 31 22.07 9.60 23.60
C ALA A 31 22.27 8.47 22.58
N ILE A 32 23.35 7.69 22.69
CA ILE A 32 23.61 6.53 21.81
C ILE A 32 22.51 5.49 21.96
N ALA A 33 22.09 5.19 23.19
CA ALA A 33 20.99 4.26 23.44
C ALA A 33 19.68 4.72 22.77
N ALA A 34 19.33 6.00 22.91
CA ALA A 34 18.15 6.58 22.27
C ALA A 34 18.24 6.53 20.73
N LEU A 35 19.40 6.88 20.15
CA LEU A 35 19.62 6.81 18.71
C LEU A 35 19.54 5.38 18.18
N GLY A 36 20.06 4.39 18.93
CA GLY A 36 19.96 2.98 18.56
C GLY A 36 18.51 2.52 18.40
N GLU A 37 17.62 2.91 19.33
CA GLU A 37 16.20 2.56 19.21
C GLU A 37 15.52 3.31 18.06
N LEU A 38 15.87 4.58 17.83
CA LEU A 38 15.35 5.34 16.68
C LEU A 38 15.72 4.67 15.34
N VAL A 39 16.97 4.23 15.17
CA VAL A 39 17.40 3.50 13.97
C VAL A 39 16.61 2.20 13.81
N ARG A 40 16.41 1.46 14.91
CA ARG A 40 15.64 0.20 14.91
C ARG A 40 14.18 0.42 14.48
N VAL A 41 13.53 1.47 14.97
CA VAL A 41 12.18 1.85 14.55
C VAL A 41 12.17 2.30 13.09
N GLY A 42 13.15 3.10 12.67
CA GLY A 42 13.29 3.57 11.29
C GLY A 42 13.40 2.43 10.28
N MET A 43 14.21 1.41 10.57
CA MET A 43 14.34 0.23 9.70
C MET A 43 13.02 -0.52 9.54
N ARG A 44 12.31 -0.79 10.65
CA ARG A 44 10.99 -1.46 10.60
C ARG A 44 9.97 -0.65 9.82
N SER A 45 9.95 0.66 10.01
CA SER A 45 9.03 1.54 9.29
C SER A 45 9.34 1.57 7.78
N ALA A 46 10.62 1.57 7.40
CA ALA A 46 11.02 1.52 6.00
C ALA A 46 10.62 0.21 5.33
N GLU A 47 10.79 -0.93 6.01
CA GLU A 47 10.32 -2.23 5.52
C GLU A 47 8.79 -2.24 5.31
N GLN A 48 8.03 -1.76 6.29
CA GLN A 48 6.57 -1.66 6.18
C GLN A 48 6.12 -0.75 5.03
N ALA A 49 6.74 0.42 4.89
CA ALA A 49 6.42 1.36 3.81
C ALA A 49 6.71 0.77 2.43
N ARG A 50 7.82 0.03 2.30
CA ARG A 50 8.17 -0.70 1.08
C ARG A 50 7.12 -1.76 0.74
N ASP A 51 6.73 -2.57 1.72
CA ASP A 51 5.73 -3.63 1.53
C ASP A 51 4.37 -3.07 1.10
N ILE A 52 3.91 -1.98 1.72
CA ILE A 52 2.65 -1.31 1.35
C ILE A 52 2.73 -0.79 -0.10
N THR A 53 3.85 -0.16 -0.45
CA THR A 53 4.04 0.42 -1.80
C THR A 53 4.08 -0.67 -2.86
N GLU A 54 4.78 -1.77 -2.60
CA GLU A 54 4.84 -2.92 -3.50
C GLU A 54 3.45 -3.55 -3.70
N ALA A 55 2.71 -3.79 -2.63
CA ALA A 55 1.33 -4.29 -2.70
C ALA A 55 0.40 -3.34 -3.46
N GLN A 56 0.52 -2.02 -3.25
CA GLN A 56 -0.26 -1.01 -3.95
C GLN A 56 0.04 -1.01 -5.46
N LEU A 57 1.32 -1.05 -5.84
CA LEU A 57 1.72 -1.11 -7.25
C LEU A 57 1.19 -2.37 -7.93
N ILE A 58 1.22 -3.52 -7.25
CA ILE A 58 0.64 -4.77 -7.75
C ILE A 58 -0.88 -4.61 -7.94
N CYS A 59 -1.55 -4.02 -6.97
CA CYS A 59 -3.00 -3.81 -6.99
C CYS A 59 -3.40 -2.92 -8.19
N GLU A 60 -2.73 -1.78 -8.36
CA GLU A 60 -2.95 -0.86 -9.47
C GLU A 60 -2.62 -1.51 -10.83
N ALA A 61 -1.54 -2.28 -10.91
CA ALA A 61 -1.19 -3.00 -12.14
C ALA A 61 -2.27 -4.02 -12.51
N LYS A 62 -2.80 -4.78 -11.54
CA LYS A 62 -3.87 -5.76 -11.76
C LYS A 62 -5.18 -5.09 -12.13
N LEU A 63 -5.54 -3.99 -11.47
CA LEU A 63 -6.70 -3.19 -11.85
C LEU A 63 -6.56 -2.64 -13.27
N GLY A 64 -5.39 -2.15 -13.67
CA GLY A 64 -5.12 -1.70 -15.04
C GLY A 64 -5.23 -2.82 -16.08
N GLN A 65 -4.78 -4.04 -15.74
CA GLN A 65 -4.93 -5.22 -16.60
C GLN A 65 -6.41 -5.64 -16.76
N LEU A 66 -7.21 -5.55 -15.70
CA LEU A 66 -8.65 -5.79 -15.75
C LEU A 66 -9.37 -4.69 -16.56
N ALA A 67 -8.98 -3.43 -16.36
CA ALA A 67 -9.53 -2.27 -17.07
C ALA A 67 -9.36 -2.35 -18.58
N SER A 68 -8.18 -2.78 -19.00
CA SER A 68 -7.78 -2.87 -20.40
C SER A 68 -8.28 -4.14 -21.09
N GLY A 69 -8.86 -5.08 -20.33
CA GLY A 69 -9.29 -6.38 -20.86
C GLY A 69 -8.14 -7.34 -21.18
N VAL A 70 -6.91 -7.04 -20.74
CA VAL A 70 -5.77 -7.97 -20.84
C VAL A 70 -6.04 -9.22 -20.01
N ILE A 71 -6.63 -9.05 -18.83
CA ILE A 71 -7.17 -10.12 -18.00
C ILE A 71 -8.70 -10.02 -18.03
N PRO A 72 -9.43 -11.14 -18.16
CA PRO A 72 -10.89 -11.11 -18.10
C PRO A 72 -11.36 -10.59 -16.73
N LEU A 73 -12.43 -9.78 -16.75
CA LEU A 73 -13.12 -9.28 -15.55
C LEU A 73 -13.89 -10.41 -14.84
N GLN A 74 -13.15 -11.32 -14.23
CA GLN A 74 -13.65 -12.48 -13.51
C GLN A 74 -13.01 -12.53 -12.11
N GLY A 75 -13.75 -13.11 -11.16
CA GLY A 75 -13.28 -13.29 -9.80
C GLY A 75 -12.08 -14.24 -9.75
N ALA A 76 -11.11 -13.91 -8.91
CA ALA A 76 -9.93 -14.74 -8.63
C ALA A 76 -9.71 -14.80 -7.11
N ASN A 77 -9.22 -15.92 -6.61
CA ASN A 77 -8.95 -16.09 -5.18
C ASN A 77 -7.51 -16.58 -4.99
N ASN A 78 -6.71 -15.79 -4.28
CA ASN A 78 -5.31 -16.07 -3.94
C ASN A 78 -4.47 -16.54 -5.15
N ALA A 79 -4.67 -15.90 -6.30
CA ALA A 79 -3.87 -16.15 -7.48
C ALA A 79 -2.46 -15.58 -7.30
N ALA A 80 -1.44 -16.30 -7.75
CA ALA A 80 -0.05 -15.83 -7.68
C ALA A 80 0.17 -14.68 -8.68
N VAL A 81 0.97 -13.70 -8.27
CA VAL A 81 1.46 -12.66 -9.19
C VAL A 81 2.54 -13.27 -10.09
N GLU A 82 2.42 -13.08 -11.40
CA GLU A 82 3.22 -13.81 -12.40
C GLU A 82 4.72 -13.51 -12.33
N TRP A 83 5.06 -12.32 -11.85
CA TRP A 83 6.43 -11.81 -11.75
C TRP A 83 6.95 -11.73 -10.32
N ASP A 84 6.11 -12.01 -9.31
CA ASP A 84 6.51 -12.01 -7.90
C ASP A 84 5.73 -13.04 -7.08
N ASN A 85 6.38 -14.17 -6.78
CA ASN A 85 5.79 -15.26 -6.00
C ASN A 85 5.64 -14.94 -4.50
N ASN A 86 6.10 -13.78 -4.03
CA ASN A 86 5.92 -13.37 -2.64
C ASN A 86 4.53 -12.79 -2.36
N TRP A 87 3.76 -12.50 -3.41
CA TRP A 87 2.44 -11.89 -3.32
C TRP A 87 1.38 -12.74 -4.02
N VAL A 88 0.19 -12.73 -3.47
CA VAL A 88 -1.02 -13.25 -4.09
C VAL A 88 -2.07 -12.16 -4.17
N TYR A 89 -2.91 -12.23 -5.19
CA TYR A 89 -4.01 -11.30 -5.37
C TYR A 89 -5.35 -12.04 -5.44
N SER A 90 -6.39 -11.36 -4.98
CA SER A 90 -7.78 -11.79 -5.15
C SER A 90 -8.57 -10.69 -5.83
N VAL A 91 -9.49 -11.08 -6.69
CA VAL A 91 -10.37 -10.19 -7.45
C VAL A 91 -11.81 -10.56 -7.12
N GLN A 92 -12.61 -9.56 -6.75
CA GLN A 92 -14.04 -9.69 -6.59
C GLN A 92 -14.72 -8.71 -7.52
N VAL A 93 -15.57 -9.21 -8.40
CA VAL A 93 -16.37 -8.38 -9.31
C VAL A 93 -17.82 -8.45 -8.84
N GLN A 94 -18.42 -7.30 -8.58
CA GLN A 94 -19.80 -7.17 -8.14
C GLN A 94 -20.55 -6.23 -9.09
N ASN A 95 -21.80 -6.55 -9.40
CA ASN A 95 -22.66 -5.66 -10.19
C ASN A 95 -23.09 -4.47 -9.35
N ALA A 96 -23.02 -3.27 -9.91
CA ALA A 96 -23.53 -2.07 -9.26
C ALA A 96 -25.07 -2.01 -9.34
N SER A 97 -25.67 -1.03 -8.67
CA SER A 97 -27.08 -0.69 -8.85
C SER A 97 -27.43 -0.25 -10.27
N GLN A 98 -26.44 0.24 -11.04
CA GLN A 98 -26.57 0.55 -12.46
C GLN A 98 -25.98 -0.60 -13.30
N GLN A 99 -26.74 -1.09 -14.27
CA GLN A 99 -26.38 -2.28 -15.07
C GLN A 99 -25.12 -2.10 -15.93
N ASN A 100 -24.77 -0.86 -16.28
CA ASN A 100 -23.60 -0.52 -17.08
C ASN A 100 -22.31 -0.36 -16.26
N VAL A 101 -22.35 -0.55 -14.94
CA VAL A 101 -21.18 -0.40 -14.05
C VAL A 101 -21.00 -1.63 -13.18
N VAL A 102 -19.74 -2.03 -12.99
CA VAL A 102 -19.31 -3.05 -12.02
C VAL A 102 -18.36 -2.43 -11.00
N SER A 103 -18.44 -2.86 -9.74
CA SER A 103 -17.38 -2.63 -8.76
C SER A 103 -16.40 -3.81 -8.78
N VAL A 104 -15.14 -3.48 -8.96
CA VAL A 104 -14.03 -4.42 -8.96
C VAL A 104 -13.20 -4.15 -7.72
N THR A 105 -13.12 -5.12 -6.83
CA THR A 105 -12.27 -5.07 -5.64
C THR A 105 -11.09 -5.99 -5.85
N VAL A 106 -9.88 -5.44 -5.83
CA VAL A 106 -8.64 -6.20 -5.87
C VAL A 106 -7.99 -6.12 -4.50
N SER A 107 -7.64 -7.26 -3.93
CA SER A 107 -6.84 -7.34 -2.71
C SER A 107 -5.52 -8.05 -2.99
N VAL A 108 -4.44 -7.51 -2.45
CA VAL A 108 -3.09 -8.06 -2.57
C VAL A 108 -2.57 -8.35 -1.17
N GLN A 109 -2.09 -9.57 -0.96
CA GLN A 109 -1.59 -10.04 0.32
C GLN A 109 -0.33 -10.90 0.14
N PRO A 110 0.51 -11.04 1.18
CA PRO A 110 1.68 -11.91 1.13
C PRO A 110 1.29 -13.37 0.89
N ALA A 111 2.07 -14.09 0.08
CA ALA A 111 1.82 -15.50 -0.27
C ALA A 111 2.02 -16.47 0.91
N ARG A 112 2.84 -16.10 1.90
CA ARG A 112 3.12 -16.94 3.07
C ARG A 112 2.42 -16.40 4.31
N GLU A 113 1.64 -17.27 4.96
CA GLU A 113 0.92 -16.96 6.20
C GLU A 113 1.85 -16.54 7.35
N THR A 114 3.09 -17.05 7.36
CA THR A 114 4.13 -16.67 8.34
C THR A 114 4.59 -15.21 8.20
N ALA A 115 4.25 -14.54 7.10
CA ALA A 115 4.51 -13.11 6.88
C ALA A 115 3.36 -12.22 7.42
N SER A 116 2.68 -12.66 8.49
CA SER A 116 1.52 -12.01 9.12
C SER A 116 1.69 -10.52 9.49
N ASN A 117 2.91 -9.96 9.46
CA ASN A 117 3.16 -8.53 9.70
C ASN A 117 3.35 -7.71 8.41
N ARG A 118 3.31 -8.33 7.23
CA ARG A 118 3.34 -7.61 5.95
C ARG A 118 1.94 -7.11 5.62
N ALA A 119 1.85 -5.91 5.07
CA ALA A 119 0.58 -5.24 4.86
C ALA A 119 -0.25 -5.90 3.74
N THR A 120 -1.57 -6.00 3.98
CA THR A 120 -2.57 -6.32 2.94
C THR A 120 -3.15 -5.01 2.42
N VAL A 121 -3.21 -4.87 1.10
CA VAL A 121 -3.76 -3.68 0.44
C VAL A 121 -4.96 -4.09 -0.38
N THR A 122 -6.05 -3.33 -0.25
CA THR A 122 -7.30 -3.57 -0.99
C THR A 122 -7.72 -2.28 -1.67
N GLN A 123 -8.02 -2.36 -2.97
CA GLN A 123 -8.49 -1.23 -3.76
C GLN A 123 -9.80 -1.59 -4.46
N VAL A 124 -10.73 -0.65 -4.45
CA VAL A 124 -12.03 -0.76 -5.11
C VAL A 124 -12.09 0.23 -6.26
N GLN A 125 -12.47 -0.23 -7.44
CA GLN A 125 -12.63 0.60 -8.62
C GLN A 125 -13.96 0.32 -9.30
N TRP A 126 -14.67 1.39 -9.68
CA TRP A 126 -15.88 1.30 -10.50
C TRP A 126 -15.48 1.39 -11.98
N MET A 127 -16.01 0.47 -12.79
CA MET A 127 -15.64 0.34 -14.20
C MET A 127 -16.87 0.08 -15.05
N PRO A 128 -16.87 0.52 -16.33
CA PRO A 128 -17.91 0.11 -17.27
C PRO A 128 -17.98 -1.41 -17.35
N ASN A 129 -19.18 -1.96 -17.30
CA ASN A 129 -19.39 -3.40 -17.42
C ASN A 129 -19.17 -3.82 -18.89
N PRO A 130 -18.08 -4.56 -19.22
CA PRO A 130 -17.83 -4.97 -20.60
C PRO A 130 -18.87 -5.97 -21.12
N SER A 131 -19.55 -6.69 -20.22
CA SER A 131 -20.60 -7.65 -20.58
C SER A 131 -21.95 -7.00 -20.86
N TYR A 132 -22.10 -5.69 -20.59
CA TYR A 132 -23.39 -5.01 -20.72
C TYR A 132 -23.96 -5.05 -22.15
N ALA A 133 -23.11 -4.85 -23.16
CA ALA A 133 -23.55 -4.94 -24.56
C ALA A 133 -24.07 -6.34 -24.92
N GLN A 134 -23.40 -7.39 -24.43
CA GLN A 134 -23.83 -8.77 -24.64
C GLN A 134 -25.18 -9.04 -23.96
N GLN A 135 -25.34 -8.56 -22.73
CA GLN A 135 -26.60 -8.69 -21.98
C GLN A 135 -27.79 -8.06 -22.69
N LEU A 136 -27.60 -6.91 -23.36
CA LEU A 136 -28.65 -6.27 -24.16
C LEU A 136 -29.07 -7.14 -25.36
N ILE A 137 -28.09 -7.71 -26.07
CA ILE A 137 -28.33 -8.60 -27.20
C ILE A 137 -29.09 -9.85 -26.75
N ASP A 138 -28.64 -10.47 -25.66
CA ASP A 138 -29.25 -11.70 -25.13
C ASP A 138 -30.70 -11.45 -24.65
N ALA A 139 -30.96 -10.28 -24.05
CA ALA A 139 -32.29 -9.88 -23.63
C ALA A 139 -33.25 -9.65 -24.82
N GLU A 140 -32.75 -9.03 -25.90
CA GLU A 140 -33.55 -8.80 -27.11
C GLU A 140 -33.85 -10.12 -27.85
N LEU A 141 -32.86 -11.02 -27.97
CA LEU A 141 -33.06 -12.36 -28.52
C LEU A 141 -34.12 -13.15 -27.73
N ALA A 142 -34.04 -13.15 -26.39
CA ALA A 142 -35.02 -13.83 -25.55
C ALA A 142 -36.44 -13.25 -25.71
N ALA A 143 -36.57 -11.93 -25.91
CA ALA A 143 -37.85 -11.29 -26.14
C ALA A 143 -38.45 -11.65 -27.52
N LEU A 144 -37.61 -11.84 -28.54
CA LEU A 144 -38.04 -12.31 -29.87
C LEU A 144 -38.48 -13.78 -29.83
N GLU A 145 -37.76 -14.63 -29.11
CA GLU A 145 -38.12 -16.04 -28.91
C GLU A 145 -39.46 -16.20 -28.17
N ALA A 146 -39.71 -15.38 -27.14
CA ALA A 146 -40.99 -15.39 -26.41
C ALA A 146 -42.18 -15.01 -27.32
N GLN A 147 -42.01 -14.03 -28.22
CA GLN A 147 -43.04 -13.62 -29.19
C GLN A 147 -43.30 -14.70 -30.26
N ALA A 148 -42.27 -15.45 -30.68
CA ALA A 148 -42.43 -16.57 -31.61
C ALA A 148 -43.18 -17.76 -30.98
N ALA A 149 -43.02 -17.96 -29.66
CA ALA A 149 -43.75 -19.00 -28.93
C ALA A 149 -45.25 -18.67 -28.79
N GLU A 150 -45.62 -17.41 -28.58
CA GLU A 150 -47.03 -16.98 -28.48
C GLU A 150 -47.79 -17.07 -29.81
N THR A 151 -47.10 -16.95 -30.94
CA THR A 151 -47.72 -17.02 -32.28
C THR A 151 -47.93 -18.45 -32.80
N THR A 152 -47.46 -19.47 -32.07
CA THR A 152 -47.48 -20.88 -32.50
C THR A 152 -48.54 -21.75 -31.79
N SER A 153 -49.36 -21.20 -30.89
CA SER A 153 -50.47 -21.95 -30.28
C SER A 153 -51.80 -21.72 -31.05
N PRO A 154 -52.44 -22.78 -31.61
CA PRO A 154 -53.72 -22.70 -32.33
C PRO A 154 -54.95 -22.53 -31.42
#